data_AF-A0A6N2R435-F1
#
_entry.id   AF-A0A6N2R435-F1
#
_cell.length_a   1.000
_cell.length_b   1.000
_cell.length_c   1.000
_cell.angle_alpha   90.00
_cell.angle_beta   90.00
_cell.angle_gamma   90.00
#
_symmetry.space_group_name_H-M   'P 1'
#
loop_
_entity.id
_entity.type
_entity.pdbx_description
1 polymer ?
#
loop_
_entity_poly.entity_id
_entity_poly.type
_entity_poly.pdbx_seq_one_letter_code
_entity_poly.pdbx_strand_id
1 'polypeptide(L)'
;MPSLPLITAQTEEKLLAFLTERGHTKFRAQQVLDWIWRKRVTSFDAMTNLPPALRNLLSENFRFHTPEIVEIHGSADTTRKFLTRMEDGSLVESVIIPAAAAENGEQADRITLCVSSQVGCAFGCKFCASGLLGLKRNLTTGEIIGQILSAEAIAGKRVNNLVFMGMGEPLSNFDNLEDALEIITSHRGLEIGARHITISTSGFVPGLKKLAAYPRQIRLAVSLHGATDEVRDQIMPVNKKWPLSQLIPALEEWGKDKNQMPTLEYILIRDVNDSLNDASHLVRIAKRLHAKVNLIPYNTVEGLP
;
A
#
# COMPACT_ATOMS: atom_id res chain seq x y z
N MET A 1 3.13 -28.68 -8.04
CA MET A 1 4.39 -28.04 -7.63
C MET A 1 4.07 -26.60 -7.29
N PRO A 2 4.63 -26.02 -6.22
CA PRO A 2 4.49 -24.57 -6.03
C PRO A 2 5.08 -23.86 -7.24
N SER A 3 4.40 -22.84 -7.74
CA SER A 3 4.92 -22.01 -8.83
C SER A 3 6.25 -21.38 -8.42
N LEU A 4 7.19 -21.21 -9.35
CA LEU A 4 8.44 -20.48 -9.09
C LEU A 4 8.15 -19.08 -8.49
N PRO A 5 9.02 -18.55 -7.61
CA PRO A 5 8.85 -17.20 -7.08
C PRO A 5 8.88 -16.14 -8.19
N LEU A 6 8.16 -15.04 -7.95
CA LEU A 6 8.17 -13.91 -8.88
C LEU A 6 9.49 -13.17 -8.80
N ILE A 7 10.13 -12.92 -9.95
CA ILE A 7 11.35 -12.12 -10.02
C ILE A 7 11.09 -10.67 -9.56
N THR A 8 9.87 -10.17 -9.81
CA THR A 8 9.39 -8.85 -9.38
C THR A 8 9.09 -8.76 -7.88
N ALA A 9 9.12 -9.88 -7.15
CA ALA A 9 8.99 -9.91 -5.70
C ALA A 9 10.34 -9.93 -4.97
N GLN A 10 11.46 -9.96 -5.70
CA GLN A 10 12.80 -10.00 -5.09
C GLN A 10 13.29 -8.59 -4.82
N THR A 11 13.65 -8.32 -3.57
CA THR A 11 14.41 -7.10 -3.22
C THR A 11 15.80 -7.16 -3.87
N GLU A 12 16.46 -6.00 -4.01
CA GLU A 12 17.84 -5.94 -4.52
C GLU A 12 18.77 -6.85 -3.69
N GLU A 13 18.62 -6.85 -2.36
CA GLU A 13 19.38 -7.69 -1.45
C GLU A 13 19.14 -9.18 -1.70
N LYS A 14 17.88 -9.62 -1.80
CA LYS A 14 17.53 -11.03 -2.04
C LYS A 14 18.05 -11.52 -3.38
N LEU A 15 17.90 -10.72 -4.44
CA LEU A 15 18.41 -11.08 -5.77
C LEU A 15 19.95 -11.11 -5.79
N LEU A 16 20.60 -10.16 -5.13
CA LEU A 16 22.05 -10.13 -5.02
C LEU A 16 22.59 -11.35 -4.27
N ALA A 17 21.97 -11.71 -3.14
CA ALA A 17 22.33 -12.90 -2.37
C ALA A 17 22.19 -14.17 -3.23
N PHE A 18 21.04 -14.36 -3.88
CA PHE A 18 20.78 -15.49 -4.77
C PHE A 18 21.84 -15.65 -5.88
N LEU A 19 22.22 -14.54 -6.51
CA LEU A 19 23.20 -14.53 -7.59
C LEU A 19 24.63 -14.75 -7.08
N THR A 20 24.99 -14.15 -5.94
CA THR A 20 26.32 -14.28 -5.34
C THR A 20 26.60 -15.70 -4.88
N GLU A 21 25.62 -16.37 -4.27
CA GLU A 21 25.70 -17.80 -3.91
C GLU A 21 25.99 -18.71 -5.11
N ARG A 22 25.66 -18.25 -6.32
CA ARG A 22 25.83 -18.97 -7.59
C ARG A 22 27.00 -18.45 -8.42
N GLY A 23 27.90 -17.68 -7.81
CA GLY A 23 29.14 -17.21 -8.44
C GLY A 23 28.98 -16.01 -9.37
N HIS A 24 27.83 -15.33 -9.36
CA HIS A 24 27.62 -14.11 -10.12
C HIS A 24 27.96 -12.86 -9.32
N THR A 25 28.42 -11.82 -10.01
CA THR A 25 28.85 -10.56 -9.39
C THR A 25 27.68 -9.63 -9.12
N LYS A 26 27.89 -8.65 -8.23
CA LYS A 26 26.95 -7.53 -8.00
C LYS A 26 26.55 -6.82 -9.30
N PHE A 27 27.48 -6.66 -10.24
CA PHE A 27 27.20 -6.06 -11.54
C PHE A 27 26.16 -6.84 -12.34
N ARG A 28 26.14 -8.18 -12.28
CA ARG A 28 25.10 -8.98 -12.94
C ARG A 28 23.73 -8.81 -12.30
N ALA A 29 23.66 -8.75 -10.98
CA ALA A 29 22.41 -8.44 -10.27
C ALA A 29 21.83 -7.09 -10.71
N GLN A 30 22.71 -6.09 -10.82
CA GLN A 30 22.35 -4.75 -11.28
C GLN A 30 21.78 -4.74 -12.71
N GLN A 31 22.41 -5.48 -13.63
CA GLN A 31 21.88 -5.60 -14.99
C GLN A 31 20.49 -6.25 -15.02
N VAL A 32 20.26 -7.30 -14.21
CA VAL A 32 18.95 -7.95 -14.10
C VAL A 32 17.90 -6.96 -13.57
N LEU A 33 18.22 -6.21 -12.51
CA LEU A 33 17.32 -5.18 -11.97
C LEU A 33 17.00 -4.09 -13.00
N ASP A 34 17.97 -3.64 -13.78
CA ASP A 34 17.73 -2.64 -14.84
C ASP A 34 16.75 -3.17 -15.91
N TRP A 35 16.87 -4.45 -16.29
CA TRP A 35 15.92 -5.07 -17.23
C TRP A 35 14.50 -5.12 -16.67
N ILE A 36 14.35 -5.49 -15.40
CA ILE A 36 13.04 -5.60 -14.74
C ILE A 36 12.44 -4.20 -14.53
N TRP A 37 13.20 -3.28 -13.95
CA TRP A 37 12.64 -2.06 -13.38
C TRP A 37 12.78 -0.81 -14.27
N ARG A 38 13.79 -0.77 -15.15
CA ARG A 38 13.93 0.32 -16.13
C ARG A 38 13.33 -0.06 -17.47
N LYS A 39 13.59 -1.28 -17.94
CA LYS A 39 13.14 -1.74 -19.26
C LYS A 39 11.80 -2.50 -19.25
N ARG A 40 11.26 -2.84 -18.08
CA ARG A 40 9.92 -3.46 -17.92
C ARG A 40 9.74 -4.75 -18.73
N VAL A 41 10.79 -5.56 -18.86
CA VAL A 41 10.65 -6.82 -19.59
C VAL A 41 9.81 -7.83 -18.82
N THR A 42 9.15 -8.71 -19.57
CA THR A 42 8.31 -9.80 -19.05
C THR A 42 8.86 -11.19 -19.41
N SER A 43 10.07 -11.26 -19.97
CA SER A 43 10.77 -12.51 -20.29
C SER A 43 12.27 -12.35 -20.07
N PHE A 44 12.90 -13.43 -19.59
CA PHE A 44 14.36 -13.50 -19.43
C PHE A 44 15.10 -13.48 -20.77
N ASP A 45 14.46 -13.96 -21.85
CA ASP A 45 15.07 -13.98 -23.18
C ASP A 45 15.36 -12.58 -23.71
N ALA A 46 14.53 -11.60 -23.32
CA ALA A 46 14.70 -10.19 -23.69
C ALA A 46 15.98 -9.56 -23.11
N MET A 47 16.61 -10.19 -22.11
CA MET A 47 17.80 -9.67 -21.44
C MET A 47 19.08 -9.93 -22.25
N THR A 48 19.18 -9.34 -23.45
CA THR A 48 20.17 -9.69 -24.49
C THR A 48 21.64 -9.46 -24.12
N ASN A 49 21.94 -8.65 -23.11
CA ASN A 49 23.30 -8.43 -22.59
C ASN A 49 23.70 -9.41 -21.47
N LEU A 50 22.81 -10.34 -21.10
CA LEU A 50 23.08 -11.40 -20.14
C LEU A 50 23.50 -12.68 -20.87
N PRO A 51 24.54 -13.39 -20.37
CA PRO A 51 24.93 -14.68 -20.92
C PRO A 51 23.77 -15.69 -20.91
N PRO A 52 23.68 -16.60 -21.89
CA PRO A 52 22.64 -17.63 -21.92
C PRO A 52 22.52 -18.42 -20.61
N ALA A 53 23.65 -18.80 -20.00
CA ALA A 53 23.66 -19.52 -18.73
C ALA A 53 22.97 -18.75 -17.60
N LEU A 54 23.11 -17.43 -17.54
CA LEU A 54 22.44 -16.60 -16.53
C LEU A 54 20.94 -16.45 -16.82
N ARG A 55 20.55 -16.32 -18.09
CA ARG A 55 19.12 -16.30 -18.46
C ARG A 55 18.43 -17.62 -18.10
N ASN A 56 19.07 -18.75 -18.38
CA ASN A 56 18.59 -20.07 -18.00
C ASN A 56 18.44 -20.20 -16.48
N LEU A 57 19.49 -19.83 -15.73
CA LEU A 57 19.45 -19.84 -14.27
C LEU A 57 18.27 -19.05 -13.72
N LEU A 58 18.00 -17.85 -14.26
CA LEU A 58 16.87 -17.03 -13.85
C LEU A 58 15.54 -17.72 -14.19
N SER A 59 15.40 -18.30 -15.39
CA SER A 59 14.18 -18.98 -15.81
C SER A 59 13.88 -20.27 -15.04
N GLU A 60 14.90 -20.95 -14.53
CA GLU A 60 14.76 -22.16 -13.71
C GLU A 60 14.34 -21.85 -12.27
N ASN A 61 14.63 -20.64 -11.77
CA ASN A 61 14.44 -20.28 -10.37
C ASN A 61 13.36 -19.23 -10.14
N PHE A 62 13.00 -18.46 -11.17
CA PHE A 62 12.03 -17.39 -11.09
C PHE A 62 11.11 -17.38 -12.30
N ARG A 63 10.01 -16.65 -12.17
CA ARG A 63 9.12 -16.35 -13.28
C ARG A 63 8.68 -14.89 -13.27
N PHE A 64 8.17 -14.45 -14.41
CA PHE A 64 7.35 -13.26 -14.50
C PHE A 64 5.89 -13.62 -14.31
N HIS A 65 5.13 -12.68 -13.76
CA HIS A 65 3.68 -12.76 -13.71
C HIS A 65 3.11 -11.35 -13.76
N THR A 66 2.10 -11.17 -14.59
CA THR A 66 1.28 -9.96 -14.61
C THR A 66 -0.11 -10.39 -14.11
N PRO A 67 -0.62 -9.76 -13.05
CA PRO A 67 -1.96 -10.07 -12.55
C PRO A 67 -3.02 -9.88 -13.63
N GLU A 68 -4.04 -10.73 -13.62
CA GLU A 68 -5.16 -10.65 -14.57
C GLU A 68 -6.11 -9.53 -14.15
N ILE A 69 -6.36 -8.59 -15.06
CA ILE A 69 -7.37 -7.55 -14.87
C ILE A 69 -8.70 -8.08 -15.38
N VAL A 70 -9.63 -8.32 -14.45
CA VAL A 70 -10.95 -8.87 -14.75
C VAL A 70 -11.87 -7.78 -15.26
N GLU A 71 -11.77 -6.59 -14.68
CA GLU A 71 -12.71 -5.50 -14.93
C GLU A 71 -12.06 -4.15 -14.66
N ILE A 72 -12.44 -3.14 -15.46
CA ILE A 72 -12.04 -1.75 -15.27
C ILE A 72 -13.30 -0.88 -15.35
N HIS A 73 -13.50 -0.06 -14.32
CA HIS A 73 -14.55 0.93 -14.22
C HIS A 73 -13.97 2.35 -14.22
N GLY A 74 -14.65 3.28 -14.88
CA GLY A 74 -14.25 4.68 -15.00
C GLY A 74 -13.65 5.03 -16.36
N SER A 75 -13.22 6.28 -16.53
CA SER A 75 -12.66 6.79 -17.79
C SER A 75 -11.18 7.19 -17.62
N ALA A 76 -10.44 7.28 -18.73
CA ALA A 76 -9.00 7.56 -18.71
C ALA A 76 -8.63 8.86 -17.96
N ASP A 77 -9.47 9.89 -18.10
CA ASP A 77 -9.26 11.23 -17.52
C ASP A 77 -9.76 11.35 -16.07
N THR A 78 -10.37 10.29 -15.54
CA THR A 78 -10.95 10.28 -14.20
C THR A 78 -10.40 9.13 -13.37
N THR A 79 -10.94 8.99 -12.16
CA THR A 79 -10.66 7.84 -11.30
C THR A 79 -11.02 6.54 -12.02
N ARG A 80 -10.06 5.63 -12.09
CA ARG A 80 -10.26 4.28 -12.63
C ARG A 80 -10.11 3.25 -11.54
N LYS A 81 -11.16 2.48 -11.29
CA LYS A 81 -11.16 1.35 -10.36
C LYS A 81 -11.04 0.07 -11.18
N PHE A 82 -10.15 -0.83 -10.78
CA PHE A 82 -9.99 -2.10 -11.48
C PHE A 82 -9.92 -3.28 -10.52
N LEU A 83 -10.51 -4.38 -10.98
CA LEU A 83 -10.62 -5.63 -10.27
C LEU A 83 -9.56 -6.58 -10.79
N THR A 84 -8.70 -7.05 -9.90
CA THR A 84 -7.54 -7.88 -10.25
C THR A 84 -7.72 -9.27 -9.65
N ARG A 85 -7.57 -10.29 -10.49
CA ARG A 85 -7.57 -11.70 -10.06
C ARG A 85 -6.16 -12.12 -9.66
N MET A 86 -6.05 -12.58 -8.43
CA MET A 86 -4.85 -13.20 -7.87
C MET A 86 -4.76 -14.67 -8.33
N GLU A 87 -3.59 -15.29 -8.17
CA GLU A 87 -3.34 -16.65 -8.66
C GLU A 87 -4.22 -17.72 -8.00
N ASP A 88 -4.68 -17.48 -6.77
CA ASP A 88 -5.62 -18.35 -6.06
C ASP A 88 -7.09 -18.07 -6.43
N GLY A 89 -7.33 -17.28 -7.47
CA GLY A 89 -8.65 -16.87 -7.94
C GLY A 89 -9.32 -15.77 -7.12
N SER A 90 -8.72 -15.34 -6.00
CA SER A 90 -9.23 -14.23 -5.20
C SER A 90 -9.21 -12.91 -5.98
N LEU A 91 -10.13 -12.01 -5.65
CA LEU A 91 -10.22 -10.71 -6.28
C LEU A 91 -9.80 -9.62 -5.31
N VAL A 92 -9.01 -8.66 -5.80
CA VAL A 92 -8.67 -7.43 -5.08
C VAL A 92 -8.88 -6.22 -5.96
N GLU A 93 -9.13 -5.08 -5.32
CA GLU A 93 -9.37 -3.83 -6.00
C GLU A 93 -8.17 -2.89 -5.91
N SER A 94 -7.96 -2.11 -6.95
CA SER A 94 -7.02 -0.99 -6.95
C SER A 94 -7.65 0.19 -7.68
N VAL A 95 -7.21 1.40 -7.34
CA VAL A 95 -7.80 2.63 -7.89
C VAL A 95 -6.70 3.59 -8.34
N ILE A 96 -6.69 3.94 -9.62
CA ILE A 96 -5.88 5.04 -10.15
C ILE A 96 -6.66 6.33 -9.99
N ILE A 97 -6.02 7.34 -9.39
CA ILE A 97 -6.57 8.67 -9.16
C ILE A 97 -5.61 9.68 -9.82
N PRO A 98 -5.91 10.14 -11.05
CA PRO A 98 -5.20 11.25 -11.66
C PRO A 98 -5.36 12.51 -10.79
N ALA A 99 -4.33 13.36 -10.72
CA ALA A 99 -4.50 14.67 -10.10
C ALA A 99 -5.44 15.54 -10.94
N ALA A 100 -6.25 16.34 -10.25
CA ALA A 100 -7.07 17.36 -10.89
C ALA A 100 -6.16 18.37 -11.62
N ALA A 101 -6.65 18.94 -12.72
CA ALA A 101 -6.01 20.08 -13.33
C ALA A 101 -5.87 21.19 -12.29
N ALA A 102 -4.70 21.82 -12.22
CA ALA A 102 -4.50 22.97 -11.37
C ALA A 102 -5.41 24.12 -11.83
N GLU A 103 -5.74 25.04 -10.92
CA GLU A 103 -6.63 26.19 -11.20
C GLU A 103 -6.11 27.09 -12.34
N ASN A 104 -4.80 27.03 -12.63
CA ASN A 104 -4.13 27.71 -13.74
C ASN A 104 -4.21 26.95 -15.09
N GLY A 105 -4.93 25.83 -15.15
CA GLY A 105 -5.06 24.99 -16.35
C GLY A 105 -3.89 24.04 -16.59
N GLU A 106 -2.86 24.02 -15.73
CA GLU A 106 -1.77 23.06 -15.86
C GLU A 106 -2.19 21.67 -15.38
N GLN A 107 -1.91 20.65 -16.18
CA GLN A 107 -2.20 19.28 -15.82
C GLN A 107 -1.18 18.82 -14.77
N ALA A 108 -1.64 18.57 -13.55
CA ALA A 108 -0.79 18.04 -12.49
C ALA A 108 -0.30 16.63 -12.88
N ASP A 109 1.02 16.43 -12.87
CA ASP A 109 1.66 15.16 -13.28
C ASP A 109 1.50 14.04 -12.22
N ARG A 110 0.85 14.31 -11.09
CA ARG A 110 0.67 13.32 -10.03
C ARG A 110 -0.37 12.27 -10.43
N ILE A 111 0.01 11.01 -10.31
CA ILE A 111 -0.87 9.85 -10.41
C ILE A 111 -0.77 9.10 -9.11
N THR A 112 -1.90 9.01 -8.42
CA THR A 112 -1.99 8.23 -7.19
C THR A 112 -2.56 6.86 -7.50
N LEU A 113 -1.94 5.80 -6.98
CA LEU A 113 -2.55 4.48 -6.94
C LEU A 113 -2.92 4.11 -5.51
N CYS A 114 -4.18 3.73 -5.34
CA CYS A 114 -4.68 3.05 -4.15
C CYS A 114 -4.41 1.56 -4.27
N VAL A 115 -3.62 1.02 -3.35
CA VAL A 115 -3.10 -0.35 -3.36
C VAL A 115 -3.72 -1.16 -2.22
N SER A 116 -4.16 -2.38 -2.52
CA SER A 116 -4.61 -3.36 -1.54
C SER A 116 -3.42 -4.10 -0.93
N SER A 117 -3.53 -4.47 0.34
CA SER A 117 -2.51 -5.21 1.10
C SER A 117 -2.96 -6.62 1.49
N GLN A 118 -4.26 -6.91 1.45
CA GLN A 118 -4.83 -8.21 1.81
C GLN A 118 -6.03 -8.55 0.92
N VAL A 119 -6.40 -9.82 0.89
CA VAL A 119 -7.71 -10.27 0.37
C VAL A 119 -8.71 -10.23 1.53
N GLY A 120 -9.56 -9.20 1.52
CA GLY A 120 -10.46 -8.89 2.63
C GLY A 120 -9.74 -8.21 3.81
N CYS A 121 -10.38 -8.12 4.97
CA CYS A 121 -9.78 -7.50 6.16
C CYS A 121 -10.35 -8.07 7.47
N ALA A 122 -9.48 -8.35 8.45
CA ALA A 122 -9.87 -8.95 9.73
C ALA A 122 -10.47 -7.95 10.75
N PHE A 123 -10.38 -6.65 10.47
CA PHE A 123 -10.63 -5.61 11.47
C PHE A 123 -12.10 -5.21 11.59
N GLY A 124 -12.94 -5.62 10.64
CA GLY A 124 -14.40 -5.56 10.76
C GLY A 124 -14.98 -4.17 10.96
N CYS A 125 -14.33 -3.12 10.44
CA CYS A 125 -14.83 -1.75 10.51
C CYS A 125 -16.25 -1.67 9.92
N LYS A 126 -17.20 -1.13 10.69
CA LYS A 126 -18.64 -1.18 10.35
C LYS A 126 -19.08 -0.26 9.21
N PHE A 127 -18.14 0.45 8.60
CA PHE A 127 -18.33 1.33 7.45
C PHE A 127 -17.63 0.81 6.19
N CYS A 128 -16.94 -0.34 6.28
CA CYS A 128 -16.04 -0.83 5.24
C CYS A 128 -16.53 -2.17 4.68
N ALA A 129 -16.81 -2.21 3.37
CA ALA A 129 -17.20 -3.42 2.66
C ALA A 129 -16.17 -4.56 2.81
N SER A 130 -14.86 -4.24 2.76
CA SER A 130 -13.80 -5.23 2.94
C SER A 130 -13.79 -5.88 4.33
N GLY A 131 -14.28 -5.17 5.35
CA GLY A 131 -14.42 -5.71 6.70
C GLY A 131 -15.53 -6.75 6.83
N LEU A 132 -16.58 -6.66 6.00
CA LEU A 132 -17.68 -7.63 5.97
C LEU A 132 -17.27 -8.99 5.41
N LEU A 133 -16.32 -8.99 4.47
CA LEU A 133 -15.82 -10.21 3.82
C LEU A 133 -14.92 -11.06 4.75
N GLY A 134 -14.47 -10.49 5.86
CA GLY A 134 -13.44 -11.09 6.71
C GLY A 134 -12.07 -11.14 6.02
N LEU A 135 -11.05 -11.66 6.71
CA LEU A 135 -9.72 -11.86 6.13
C LEU A 135 -9.62 -13.26 5.53
N LYS A 136 -9.26 -13.35 4.25
CA LYS A 136 -8.88 -14.61 3.62
C LYS A 136 -7.38 -14.88 3.76
N ARG A 137 -6.55 -13.92 3.34
CA ARG A 137 -5.08 -14.00 3.45
C ARG A 137 -4.40 -12.65 3.20
N ASN A 138 -3.11 -12.60 3.52
CA ASN A 138 -2.21 -11.53 3.10
C ASN A 138 -1.91 -11.62 1.59
N LEU A 139 -1.71 -10.46 0.97
CA LEU A 139 -1.08 -10.39 -0.35
C LEU A 139 0.44 -10.54 -0.18
N THR A 140 1.05 -11.26 -1.10
CA THR A 140 2.50 -11.38 -1.21
C THR A 140 3.12 -10.08 -1.74
N THR A 141 4.43 -9.91 -1.54
CA THR A 141 5.20 -8.80 -2.15
C THR A 141 4.93 -8.68 -3.65
N GLY A 142 4.92 -9.81 -4.36
CA GLY A 142 4.70 -9.84 -5.81
C GLY A 142 3.29 -9.40 -6.22
N GLU A 143 2.27 -9.73 -5.43
CA GLU A 143 0.89 -9.28 -5.67
C GLU A 143 0.71 -7.78 -5.39
N ILE A 144 1.40 -7.25 -4.38
CA ILE A 144 1.43 -5.80 -4.09
C ILE A 144 2.10 -5.05 -5.26
N ILE A 145 3.28 -5.49 -5.68
CA ILE A 145 4.00 -4.88 -6.82
C ILE A 145 3.24 -5.06 -8.13
N GLY A 146 2.59 -6.21 -8.32
CA GLY A 146 1.77 -6.51 -9.50
C GLY A 146 0.64 -5.50 -9.71
N GLN A 147 0.00 -5.02 -8.63
CA GLN A 147 -0.99 -3.94 -8.72
C GLN A 147 -0.39 -2.65 -9.29
N ILE A 148 0.84 -2.30 -8.89
CA ILE A 148 1.54 -1.10 -9.38
C ILE A 148 1.89 -1.24 -10.86
N LEU A 149 2.47 -2.38 -11.27
CA LEU A 149 2.83 -2.62 -12.66
C LEU A 149 1.60 -2.65 -13.57
N SER A 150 0.50 -3.24 -13.11
CA SER A 150 -0.77 -3.25 -13.85
C SER A 150 -1.33 -1.84 -13.98
N ALA A 151 -1.26 -1.03 -12.91
CA ALA A 151 -1.70 0.36 -12.95
C ALA A 151 -0.88 1.20 -13.94
N GLU A 152 0.45 1.04 -13.99
CA GLU A 152 1.31 1.72 -14.97
C GLU A 152 0.95 1.33 -16.41
N ALA A 153 0.70 0.03 -16.65
CA ALA A 153 0.28 -0.47 -17.96
C ALA A 153 -1.09 0.11 -18.38
N ILE A 154 -2.07 0.14 -17.47
CA ILE A 154 -3.40 0.73 -17.71
C ILE A 154 -3.32 2.25 -17.89
N ALA A 155 -2.46 2.94 -17.14
CA ALA A 155 -2.30 4.38 -17.22
C ALA A 155 -1.49 4.84 -18.43
N GLY A 156 -0.63 3.98 -18.98
CA GLY A 156 0.34 4.34 -20.02
C GLY A 156 1.48 5.24 -19.52
N LYS A 157 1.60 5.42 -18.20
CA LYS A 157 2.60 6.28 -17.55
C LYS A 157 2.90 5.79 -16.13
N ARG A 158 4.07 6.17 -15.61
CA ARG A 158 4.56 5.75 -14.29
C ARG A 158 3.68 6.31 -13.18
N VAL A 159 3.40 5.49 -12.17
CA VAL A 159 2.77 5.98 -10.94
C VAL A 159 3.84 6.66 -10.08
N ASN A 160 3.51 7.81 -9.48
CA ASN A 160 4.45 8.58 -8.68
C ASN A 160 3.94 8.89 -7.27
N ASN A 161 2.75 8.42 -6.90
CA ASN A 161 2.21 8.50 -5.55
C ASN A 161 1.43 7.21 -5.20
N LEU A 162 1.64 6.67 -4.01
CA LEU A 162 1.00 5.44 -3.54
C LEU A 162 0.27 5.68 -2.22
N VAL A 163 -0.94 5.14 -2.12
CA VAL A 163 -1.70 5.08 -0.87
C VAL A 163 -2.12 3.64 -0.62
N PHE A 164 -1.72 3.07 0.53
CA PHE A 164 -2.18 1.76 0.97
C PHE A 164 -3.50 1.93 1.71
N MET A 165 -4.54 2.25 0.94
CA MET A 165 -5.91 2.50 1.39
C MET A 165 -6.93 1.59 0.67
N GLY A 166 -6.43 0.56 -0.01
CA GLY A 166 -7.27 -0.45 -0.65
C GLY A 166 -7.81 -1.47 0.37
N MET A 167 -7.96 -2.71 -0.07
CA MET A 167 -8.41 -3.81 0.79
C MET A 167 -7.31 -4.23 1.75
N GLY A 168 -7.67 -4.36 3.04
CA GLY A 168 -6.80 -4.90 4.10
C GLY A 168 -6.30 -3.87 5.11
N GLU A 169 -5.67 -4.37 6.18
CA GLU A 169 -4.87 -3.60 7.14
C GLU A 169 -3.38 -3.78 6.81
N PRO A 170 -2.74 -2.78 6.15
CA PRO A 170 -1.36 -2.90 5.67
C PRO A 170 -0.36 -3.28 6.77
N LEU A 171 -0.51 -2.73 7.98
CA LEU A 171 0.43 -2.98 9.07
C LEU A 171 0.31 -4.40 9.65
N SER A 172 -0.79 -5.10 9.40
CA SER A 172 -0.94 -6.52 9.74
C SER A 172 -0.28 -7.46 8.71
N ASN A 173 0.08 -6.93 7.54
CA ASN A 173 0.84 -7.60 6.49
C ASN A 173 2.24 -6.97 6.31
N PHE A 174 2.85 -6.50 7.40
CA PHE A 174 4.05 -5.67 7.31
C PHE A 174 5.22 -6.39 6.64
N ASP A 175 5.38 -7.69 6.82
CA ASP A 175 6.56 -8.41 6.29
C ASP A 175 6.57 -8.44 4.74
N ASN A 176 5.42 -8.65 4.09
CA ASN A 176 5.31 -8.52 2.63
C ASN A 176 5.34 -7.06 2.17
N LEU A 177 4.76 -6.17 2.97
CA LEU A 177 4.73 -4.74 2.67
C LEU A 177 6.15 -4.14 2.73
N GLU A 178 6.98 -4.54 3.68
CA GLU A 178 8.35 -4.08 3.86
C GLU A 178 9.20 -4.39 2.63
N ASP A 179 9.19 -5.65 2.17
CA ASP A 179 9.84 -6.04 0.91
C ASP A 179 9.32 -5.21 -0.28
N ALA A 180 8.00 -4.96 -0.34
CA ALA A 180 7.43 -4.14 -1.40
C ALA A 180 7.94 -2.70 -1.31
N LEU A 181 8.03 -2.11 -0.11
CA LEU A 181 8.57 -0.77 0.10
C LEU A 181 10.06 -0.69 -0.30
N GLU A 182 10.86 -1.72 -0.05
CA GLU A 182 12.24 -1.82 -0.53
C GLU A 182 12.31 -1.73 -2.07
N ILE A 183 11.48 -2.49 -2.76
CA ILE A 183 11.41 -2.49 -4.23
C ILE A 183 10.88 -1.15 -4.74
N ILE A 184 9.85 -0.60 -4.10
CA ILE A 184 9.19 0.64 -4.52
C ILE A 184 10.15 1.82 -4.43
N THR A 185 10.89 1.93 -3.33
CA THR A 185 11.70 3.11 -3.02
C THR A 185 13.15 3.00 -3.48
N SER A 186 13.60 1.82 -3.92
CA SER A 186 14.96 1.64 -4.45
C SER A 186 15.18 2.43 -5.75
N HIS A 187 16.35 3.06 -5.86
CA HIS A 187 16.87 3.67 -7.09
C HIS A 187 17.07 2.67 -8.24
N ARG A 188 17.12 1.37 -7.92
CA ARG A 188 17.17 0.26 -8.89
C ARG A 188 15.83 -0.47 -9.02
N GLY A 189 14.80 0.03 -8.35
CA GLY A 189 13.44 -0.50 -8.37
C GLY A 189 12.47 0.46 -9.05
N LEU A 190 11.30 0.68 -8.44
CA LEU A 190 10.28 1.58 -8.99
C LEU A 190 10.62 3.07 -8.80
N GLU A 191 11.59 3.39 -7.94
CA GLU A 191 12.10 4.74 -7.70
C GLU A 191 11.01 5.74 -7.26
N ILE A 192 10.03 5.29 -6.47
CA ILE A 192 9.04 6.19 -5.87
C ILE A 192 9.56 6.61 -4.49
N GLY A 193 9.83 7.90 -4.33
CA GLY A 193 10.36 8.42 -3.06
C GLY A 193 9.44 8.14 -1.87
N ALA A 194 10.00 7.80 -0.71
CA ALA A 194 9.25 7.41 0.50
C ALA A 194 8.15 8.41 0.91
N ARG A 195 8.37 9.72 0.69
CA ARG A 195 7.40 10.78 1.00
C ARG A 195 6.19 10.80 0.06
N HIS A 196 6.21 10.06 -1.04
CA HIS A 196 5.06 9.88 -1.94
C HIS A 196 4.26 8.61 -1.63
N ILE A 197 4.60 7.93 -0.54
CA ILE A 197 3.94 6.71 -0.09
C ILE A 197 3.24 7.00 1.23
N THR A 198 1.95 6.68 1.29
CA THR A 198 1.15 6.78 2.51
C THR A 198 0.63 5.40 2.89
N ILE A 199 0.96 4.95 4.10
CA ILE A 199 0.36 3.76 4.68
C ILE A 199 -0.81 4.20 5.55
N SER A 200 -2.00 3.64 5.32
CA SER A 200 -3.13 3.81 6.23
C SER A 200 -3.18 2.65 7.21
N THR A 201 -3.60 2.94 8.45
CA THR A 201 -3.88 1.91 9.46
C THR A 201 -5.12 2.25 10.26
N SER A 202 -5.85 1.21 10.65
CA SER A 202 -6.94 1.23 11.61
C SER A 202 -6.47 1.28 13.07
N GLY A 203 -5.17 1.41 13.31
CA GLY A 203 -4.59 1.51 14.65
C GLY A 203 -4.03 0.19 15.18
N PHE A 204 -3.44 -0.63 14.30
CA PHE A 204 -2.75 -1.85 14.71
C PHE A 204 -1.41 -1.52 15.40
N VAL A 205 -1.44 -1.36 16.74
CA VAL A 205 -0.28 -0.89 17.53
C VAL A 205 1.01 -1.71 17.32
N PRO A 206 0.99 -3.06 17.27
CA PRO A 206 2.21 -3.83 16.99
C PRO A 206 2.83 -3.48 15.63
N GLY A 207 2.00 -3.25 14.61
CA GLY A 207 2.46 -2.86 13.29
C GLY A 207 2.97 -1.41 13.21
N LEU A 208 2.41 -0.50 14.01
CA LEU A 208 2.94 0.86 14.17
C LEU A 208 4.38 0.85 14.68
N LYS A 209 4.70 -0.03 15.64
CA LYS A 209 6.06 -0.19 16.15
C LYS A 209 7.03 -0.67 15.06
N LYS A 210 6.61 -1.63 14.24
CA LYS A 210 7.41 -2.06 13.07
C LYS A 210 7.65 -0.90 12.09
N LEU A 211 6.60 -0.12 11.77
CA LEU A 211 6.73 1.04 10.88
C LEU A 211 7.59 2.16 11.47
N ALA A 212 7.57 2.36 12.79
CA ALA A 212 8.43 3.34 13.46
C ALA A 212 9.91 2.99 13.28
N ALA A 213 10.25 1.71 13.46
CA ALA A 213 11.60 1.17 13.27
C ALA A 213 12.07 1.14 11.80
N TYR A 214 11.15 1.17 10.84
CA TYR A 214 11.49 1.16 9.41
C TYR A 214 12.28 2.42 9.02
N PRO A 215 13.42 2.33 8.33
CA PRO A 215 14.35 3.46 8.21
C PRO A 215 13.85 4.61 7.32
N ARG A 216 12.90 4.37 6.40
CA ARG A 216 12.44 5.41 5.46
C ARG A 216 11.28 6.24 6.01
N GLN A 217 11.21 7.50 5.58
CA GLN A 217 10.17 8.46 5.98
C GLN A 217 8.86 8.26 5.19
N ILE A 218 8.22 7.11 5.38
CA ILE A 218 6.88 6.80 4.82
C ILE A 218 5.83 7.65 5.55
N ARG A 219 4.84 8.18 4.83
CA ARG A 219 3.73 8.92 5.45
C ARG A 219 2.74 7.96 6.11
N LEU A 220 2.12 8.40 7.19
CA LEU A 220 1.11 7.63 7.92
C LEU A 220 -0.24 8.36 7.89
N ALA A 221 -1.27 7.62 7.50
CA ALA A 221 -2.66 7.96 7.73
C ALA A 221 -3.23 7.01 8.79
N VAL A 222 -4.03 7.53 9.72
CA VAL A 222 -4.66 6.76 10.78
C VAL A 222 -6.16 6.91 10.63
N SER A 223 -6.84 5.80 10.37
CA SER A 223 -8.29 5.70 10.43
C SER A 223 -8.72 5.79 11.88
N LEU A 224 -8.99 7.02 12.33
CA LEU A 224 -9.33 7.32 13.73
C LEU A 224 -10.82 7.13 13.97
N HIS A 225 -11.63 7.87 13.20
CA HIS A 225 -13.10 7.83 13.09
C HIS A 225 -13.93 7.93 14.40
N GLY A 226 -13.31 7.89 15.57
CA GLY A 226 -13.92 8.21 16.85
C GLY A 226 -12.88 8.85 17.76
N ALA A 227 -13.21 10.02 18.32
CA ALA A 227 -12.28 10.81 19.13
C ALA A 227 -12.35 10.47 20.64
N THR A 228 -13.24 9.55 21.02
CA THR A 228 -13.30 8.89 22.32
C THR A 228 -13.41 7.38 22.11
N ASP A 229 -13.08 6.58 23.13
CA ASP A 229 -13.16 5.12 23.03
C ASP A 229 -14.62 4.66 22.83
N GLU A 230 -15.60 5.36 23.43
CA GLU A 230 -17.03 5.04 23.32
C GLU A 230 -17.55 5.20 21.89
N VAL A 231 -17.18 6.29 21.21
CA VAL A 231 -17.54 6.51 19.80
C VAL A 231 -16.77 5.55 18.91
N ARG A 232 -15.46 5.37 19.18
CA ARG A 232 -14.60 4.54 18.35
C ARG A 232 -15.00 3.06 18.41
N ASP A 233 -15.43 2.55 19.55
CA ASP A 233 -15.93 1.18 19.72
C ASP A 233 -17.20 0.90 18.91
N GLN A 234 -18.02 1.93 18.63
CA GLN A 234 -19.21 1.78 17.81
C GLN A 234 -18.86 1.53 16.35
N ILE A 235 -17.74 2.09 15.87
CA ILE A 235 -17.37 2.16 14.45
C ILE A 235 -16.25 1.13 14.12
N MET A 236 -15.27 0.99 15.00
CA MET A 236 -13.99 0.33 14.77
C MET A 236 -13.69 -0.72 15.85
N PRO A 237 -14.05 -2.01 15.64
CA PRO A 237 -13.89 -3.07 16.65
C PRO A 237 -12.45 -3.25 17.18
N VAL A 238 -11.46 -2.92 16.36
CA VAL A 238 -10.04 -2.85 16.71
C VAL A 238 -9.75 -2.05 17.98
N ASN A 239 -10.58 -1.06 18.30
CA ASN A 239 -10.41 -0.21 19.47
C ASN A 239 -10.50 -0.97 20.80
N LYS A 240 -11.32 -2.03 20.85
CA LYS A 240 -11.42 -2.90 22.04
C LYS A 240 -10.09 -3.57 22.39
N LYS A 241 -9.26 -3.84 21.37
CA LYS A 241 -7.94 -4.45 21.54
C LYS A 241 -6.84 -3.41 21.72
N TRP A 242 -6.93 -2.29 21.01
CA TRP A 242 -6.00 -1.18 21.09
C TRP A 242 -6.76 0.14 21.24
N PRO A 243 -7.16 0.49 22.48
CA PRO A 243 -7.91 1.72 22.76
C PRO A 243 -7.05 2.96 22.52
N LEU A 244 -7.66 4.14 22.53
CA LEU A 244 -6.96 5.42 22.32
C LEU A 244 -5.79 5.63 23.30
N SER A 245 -5.91 5.12 24.53
CA SER A 245 -4.84 5.14 25.53
C SER A 245 -3.57 4.37 25.12
N GLN A 246 -3.68 3.43 24.18
CA GLN A 246 -2.54 2.72 23.59
C GLN A 246 -2.17 3.25 22.20
N LEU A 247 -3.17 3.60 21.39
CA LEU A 247 -2.98 4.10 20.03
C LEU A 247 -2.25 5.44 20.00
N ILE A 248 -2.67 6.41 20.81
CA ILE A 248 -2.09 7.76 20.79
C ILE A 248 -0.60 7.73 21.17
N PRO A 249 -0.17 7.07 22.26
CA PRO A 249 1.26 6.92 22.55
C PRO A 249 2.07 6.23 21.45
N ALA A 250 1.50 5.21 20.79
CA ALA A 250 2.18 4.54 19.67
C ALA A 250 2.38 5.46 18.46
N LEU A 251 1.45 6.39 18.21
CA LEU A 251 1.57 7.40 17.17
C LEU A 251 2.59 8.49 17.53
N GLU A 252 2.64 8.89 18.81
CA GLU A 252 3.69 9.79 19.33
C GLU A 252 5.08 9.17 19.13
N GLU A 253 5.25 7.89 19.48
CA GLU A 253 6.49 7.13 19.28
C GLU A 253 6.89 7.06 17.80
N TRP A 254 5.94 6.77 16.90
CA TRP A 254 6.19 6.72 15.46
C TRP A 254 6.69 8.06 14.88
N GLY A 255 6.10 9.18 15.30
CA GLY A 255 6.40 10.50 14.76
C GLY A 255 7.69 11.12 15.30
N LYS A 256 8.14 10.71 16.50
CA LYS A 256 9.17 11.37 17.31
C LYS A 256 10.50 11.55 16.61
N ASP A 257 11.08 10.48 16.06
CA ASP A 257 12.46 10.51 15.57
C ASP A 257 12.61 11.16 14.20
N LYS A 258 11.53 11.21 13.42
CA LYS A 258 11.53 11.67 12.02
C LYS A 258 10.84 13.02 11.83
N ASN A 259 10.33 13.62 12.91
CA ASN A 259 9.50 14.83 12.89
C ASN A 259 8.36 14.73 11.86
N GLN A 260 7.71 13.56 11.82
CA GLN A 260 6.65 13.28 10.85
C GLN A 260 5.27 13.49 11.49
N MET A 261 4.42 14.19 10.75
CA MET A 261 3.03 14.43 11.12
C MET A 261 2.13 13.33 10.55
N PRO A 262 1.35 12.62 11.39
CA PRO A 262 0.34 11.71 10.89
C PRO A 262 -0.86 12.50 10.34
N THR A 263 -1.61 11.87 9.43
CA THR A 263 -2.93 12.34 9.02
C THR A 263 -4.00 11.51 9.73
N LEU A 264 -4.93 12.16 10.42
CA LEU A 264 -6.08 11.52 11.06
C LEU A 264 -7.24 11.52 10.06
N GLU A 265 -7.57 10.34 9.55
CA GLU A 265 -8.73 10.12 8.71
C GLU A 265 -9.98 10.03 9.60
N TYR A 266 -10.99 10.82 9.30
CA TYR A 266 -12.21 10.94 10.10
C TYR A 266 -13.44 10.97 9.18
N ILE A 267 -14.11 9.82 9.02
CA ILE A 267 -15.39 9.77 8.32
C ILE A 267 -16.46 10.45 9.17
N LEU A 268 -17.35 11.21 8.53
CA LEU A 268 -18.47 11.86 9.19
C LEU A 268 -19.72 10.99 9.02
N ILE A 269 -20.15 10.35 10.11
CA ILE A 269 -21.36 9.55 10.22
C ILE A 269 -22.36 10.33 11.07
N ARG A 270 -23.50 10.64 10.45
CA ARG A 270 -24.56 11.43 11.07
C ARG A 270 -25.02 10.81 12.39
N ASP A 271 -25.12 11.65 13.42
CA ASP A 271 -25.60 11.30 14.76
C ASP A 271 -24.72 10.27 15.49
N VAL A 272 -23.54 9.95 14.97
CA VAL A 272 -22.59 9.00 15.58
C VAL A 272 -21.30 9.70 16.00
N ASN A 273 -20.72 10.52 15.11
CA ASN A 273 -19.41 11.13 15.36
C ASN A 273 -19.25 12.54 14.75
N ASP A 274 -20.34 13.20 14.35
CA ASP A 274 -20.35 14.48 13.65
C ASP A 274 -20.75 15.68 14.53
N SER A 275 -20.81 15.50 15.86
CA SER A 275 -21.18 16.59 16.77
C SER A 275 -20.03 17.57 17.04
N LEU A 276 -20.36 18.80 17.50
CA LEU A 276 -19.35 19.77 17.95
C LEU A 276 -18.53 19.28 19.16
N ASN A 277 -19.10 18.39 19.97
CA ASN A 277 -18.36 17.78 21.08
C ASN A 277 -17.30 16.80 20.54
N ASP A 278 -17.64 15.98 19.55
CA ASP A 278 -16.68 15.09 18.87
C ASP A 278 -15.55 15.87 18.23
N ALA A 279 -15.87 16.97 17.55
CA ALA A 279 -14.87 17.90 17.00
C ALA A 279 -13.93 18.44 18.08
N SER A 280 -14.45 18.78 19.26
CA SER A 280 -13.65 19.27 20.38
C SER A 280 -12.67 18.20 20.89
N HIS A 281 -13.08 16.94 20.96
CA HIS A 281 -12.20 15.82 21.30
C HIS A 281 -11.15 15.57 20.21
N LEU A 282 -11.55 15.61 18.94
CA LEU A 282 -10.66 15.43 17.79
C LEU A 282 -9.55 16.50 17.77
N VAL A 283 -9.89 17.77 18.05
CA VAL A 283 -8.91 18.87 18.14
C VAL A 283 -7.85 18.59 19.21
N ARG A 284 -8.23 18.01 20.36
CA ARG A 284 -7.26 17.67 21.42
C ARG A 284 -6.28 16.61 20.95
N ILE A 285 -6.78 15.55 20.31
CA ILE A 285 -5.94 14.48 19.73
C ILE A 285 -5.02 15.05 18.64
N ALA A 286 -5.57 15.83 17.71
CA ALA A 286 -4.82 16.40 16.60
C ALA A 286 -3.70 17.35 17.08
N LYS A 287 -3.97 18.19 18.08
CA LYS A 287 -2.96 19.06 18.69
C LYS A 287 -1.85 18.26 19.38
N ARG A 288 -2.22 17.23 20.14
CA ARG A 288 -1.27 16.37 20.85
C ARG A 288 -0.32 15.65 19.89
N LEU A 289 -0.83 15.17 18.77
CA LEU A 289 -0.04 14.47 17.75
C LEU A 289 0.64 15.38 16.72
N HIS A 290 0.42 16.70 16.78
CA HIS A 290 0.74 17.62 15.70
C HIS A 290 0.27 17.06 14.34
N ALA A 291 -1.01 16.68 14.26
CA ALA A 291 -1.58 15.93 13.15
C ALA A 291 -2.36 16.82 12.16
N LYS A 292 -2.41 16.39 10.89
CA LYS A 292 -3.44 16.82 9.94
C LYS A 292 -4.73 16.06 10.22
N VAL A 293 -5.88 16.66 9.94
CA VAL A 293 -7.18 16.00 9.97
C VAL A 293 -7.76 16.03 8.58
N ASN A 294 -8.17 14.86 8.08
CA ASN A 294 -8.91 14.72 6.83
C ASN A 294 -10.35 14.30 7.17
N LEU A 295 -11.30 15.21 6.93
CA LEU A 295 -12.72 14.94 7.11
C LEU A 295 -13.25 14.33 5.82
N ILE A 296 -13.77 13.12 5.91
CA ILE A 296 -14.24 12.35 4.76
C ILE A 296 -15.76 12.23 4.82
N PRO A 297 -16.50 12.72 3.81
CA PRO A 297 -17.93 12.42 3.69
C PRO A 297 -18.15 10.92 3.59
N TYR A 298 -19.05 10.37 4.41
CA TYR A 298 -19.35 8.94 4.38
C TYR A 298 -20.10 8.58 3.09
N ASN A 299 -19.52 7.66 2.31
CA ASN A 299 -20.19 7.04 1.18
C ASN A 299 -20.96 5.82 1.67
N THR A 300 -22.26 5.78 1.42
CA THR A 300 -23.14 4.68 1.86
C THR A 300 -22.70 3.35 1.26
N VAL A 301 -22.53 2.35 2.13
CA VAL A 301 -22.30 0.95 1.72
C VAL A 301 -23.59 0.17 1.98
N GLU A 302 -24.06 -0.55 0.97
CA GLU A 302 -25.28 -1.35 1.07
C GLU A 302 -25.15 -2.37 2.22
N GLY A 303 -26.12 -2.38 3.14
CA GLY A 303 -26.14 -3.27 4.30
C GLY A 303 -25.35 -2.79 5.53
N LEU A 304 -24.75 -1.60 5.49
CA LEU A 304 -24.11 -0.95 6.64
C LEU A 304 -24.92 0.30 7.07
N PRO A 305 -24.89 0.66 8.37
CA PRO A 305 -25.59 1.84 8.88
C PRO A 305 -25.07 3.14 8.25
#